data_AF-I2CSA3-F1
#
_entry.id   AF-I2CSA3-F1
#
_cell.length_a   1.000
_cell.length_b   1.000
_cell.length_c   1.000
_cell.angle_alpha   90.00
_cell.angle_beta   90.00
_cell.angle_gamma   90.00
#
_symmetry.space_group_name_H-M   'P 1'
#
loop_
_entity.id
_entity.type
_entity.pdbx_description
1 polymer ?
#
loop_
_entity_poly.entity_id
_entity_poly.type
_entity_poly.pdbx_seq_one_letter_code
_entity_poly.pdbx_strand_id
1 'polypeptide(L)'
;RISEIAEESREEAATNPATGTSRGPLKSPFQYMPFSLGPRNCIGQRFAMTEASIILARLVRDWDVTLVDRAATVQRVELLTVRPDRLLCKLQPRQVYPLSPVRCGARESAAACSP
;
A
#
# COMPACT_ATOMS: atom_id res chain seq x y z
N ARG A 1 -5.14 1.34 34.89
CA ARG A 1 -4.20 2.27 34.21
C ARG A 1 -3.15 1.61 33.32
N ILE A 2 -2.56 0.44 33.65
CA ILE A 2 -1.82 -0.37 32.63
C ILE A 2 -2.80 -1.32 31.91
N SER A 3 -3.83 -1.79 32.61
CA SER A 3 -4.87 -2.67 32.08
C SER A 3 -5.80 -2.04 31.03
N GLU A 4 -5.96 -0.71 31.01
CA GLU A 4 -6.81 -0.01 30.02
C GLU A 4 -6.13 0.14 28.66
N ILE A 5 -4.79 0.17 28.61
CA ILE A 5 -4.02 0.31 27.37
C ILE A 5 -4.08 -0.98 26.53
N ALA A 6 -4.34 -2.12 27.17
CA ALA A 6 -4.43 -3.41 26.49
C ALA A 6 -5.79 -3.68 25.83
N GLU A 7 -6.84 -2.93 26.19
CA GLU A 7 -8.17 -3.09 25.57
C GLU A 7 -8.35 -2.18 24.34
N GLU A 8 -7.69 -1.02 24.30
CA GLU A 8 -7.74 -0.09 23.14
C GLU A 8 -6.93 -0.58 21.92
N SER A 9 -6.06 -1.58 22.09
CA SER A 9 -5.33 -2.24 20.98
C SER A 9 -6.16 -3.26 20.21
N ARG A 10 -7.37 -3.62 20.66
CA ARG A 10 -8.27 -4.52 19.91
C ARG A 10 -9.14 -3.80 18.89
N GLU A 11 -9.32 -2.49 19.03
CA GLU A 11 -9.86 -1.63 17.97
C GLU A 11 -8.71 -1.19 17.04
N GLU A 12 -7.84 -2.13 16.69
CA GLU A 12 -6.71 -1.94 15.77
C GLU A 12 -7.27 -1.54 14.40
N ALA A 13 -7.42 -0.23 14.24
CA ALA A 13 -7.25 0.53 13.01
C ALA A 13 -7.55 -0.27 11.74
N ALA A 14 -8.85 -0.42 11.44
CA ALA A 14 -9.30 -0.58 10.06
C ALA A 14 -8.94 0.71 9.28
N THR A 15 -7.65 0.87 9.00
CA THR A 15 -7.10 1.88 8.10
C THR A 15 -7.74 1.60 6.76
N ASN A 16 -8.65 2.47 6.33
CA ASN A 16 -9.28 2.30 5.02
C ASN A 16 -8.17 2.44 3.96
N PRO A 17 -7.84 1.38 3.19
CA PRO A 17 -6.72 1.41 2.26
C PRO A 17 -6.89 2.46 1.15
N ALA A 18 -8.11 2.96 0.96
CA ALA A 18 -8.45 3.99 -0.02
C ALA A 18 -8.05 5.42 0.40
N THR A 19 -7.77 5.70 1.68
CA THR A 19 -7.64 7.09 2.16
C THR A 19 -6.51 7.31 3.17
N GLY A 20 -5.82 6.26 3.62
CA GLY A 20 -4.67 6.37 4.54
C GLY A 20 -4.99 7.09 5.86
N THR A 21 -6.27 7.23 6.18
CA THR A 21 -6.78 7.97 7.34
C THR A 21 -7.58 7.01 8.22
N SER A 22 -7.37 7.10 9.52
CA SER A 22 -8.23 6.47 10.52
C SER A 22 -9.64 7.04 10.35
N ARG A 23 -10.67 6.18 10.31
CA ARG A 23 -12.10 6.55 10.20
C ARG A 23 -12.66 7.32 11.42
N GLY A 24 -11.81 8.01 12.17
CA GLY A 24 -12.20 8.84 13.31
C GLY A 24 -11.22 10.00 13.48
N PRO A 25 -11.64 11.09 14.14
CA PRO A 25 -10.73 12.19 14.48
C PRO A 25 -9.56 11.59 15.27
N LEU A 26 -8.34 11.79 14.77
CA LEU A 26 -7.12 11.42 15.48
C LEU A 26 -7.22 12.03 16.88
N LYS A 27 -7.25 11.20 17.93
CA LYS A 27 -7.51 11.63 19.33
C LYS A 27 -6.46 12.64 19.86
N SER A 28 -5.41 12.94 19.10
CA SER A 28 -4.46 14.03 19.31
C SER A 28 -3.56 14.14 18.06
N PRO A 29 -3.08 15.35 17.69
CA PRO A 29 -2.26 15.57 16.50
C PRO A 29 -0.88 14.87 16.55
N PHE A 30 -0.54 14.24 17.67
CA PHE A 30 0.75 13.63 17.94
C PHE A 30 0.74 12.09 17.97
N GLN A 31 -0.35 11.44 17.57
CA GLN A 31 -0.44 9.97 17.59
C GLN A 31 0.24 9.27 16.41
N TYR A 32 0.49 9.99 15.30
CA TYR A 32 1.04 9.40 14.09
C TYR A 32 2.16 10.28 13.52
N MET A 33 3.41 9.87 13.71
CA MET A 33 4.60 10.62 13.29
C MET A 33 5.66 9.74 12.58
N PRO A 34 5.33 9.07 11.47
CA PRO A 34 6.26 8.16 10.78
C PRO A 34 7.50 8.85 10.19
N PHE A 35 7.44 10.18 9.99
CA PHE A 35 8.51 10.98 9.40
C PHE A 35 9.02 12.09 10.34
N SER A 36 8.75 11.95 11.65
CA SER A 36 8.96 12.99 12.68
C SER A 36 8.12 14.26 12.43
N LEU A 37 8.22 15.25 13.34
CA LEU A 37 7.59 16.57 13.24
C LEU A 37 8.62 17.67 13.50
N GLY A 38 8.39 18.87 12.95
CA GLY A 38 9.23 20.05 13.18
C GLY A 38 10.37 20.24 12.16
N PRO A 39 11.37 21.09 12.45
CA PRO A 39 12.41 21.50 11.49
C PRO A 39 13.42 20.40 11.13
N ARG A 40 13.39 19.27 11.84
CA ARG A 40 14.18 18.06 11.58
C ARG A 40 13.31 16.91 11.10
N ASN A 41 12.21 17.23 10.42
CA ASN A 41 11.38 16.22 9.75
C ASN A 41 12.16 15.55 8.60
N CYS A 42 11.68 14.39 8.16
CA CYS A 42 12.27 13.71 7.02
C CYS A 42 12.10 14.55 5.75
N ILE A 43 13.22 15.05 5.21
CA ILE A 43 13.25 15.75 3.91
C ILE A 43 12.70 14.88 2.77
N GLY A 44 12.80 13.56 2.91
CA GLY A 44 12.29 12.56 1.97
C GLY A 44 10.81 12.20 2.14
N GLN A 45 10.04 12.80 3.05
CA GLN A 45 8.66 12.40 3.32
C GLN A 45 7.78 12.38 2.06
N ARG A 46 7.84 13.44 1.24
CA ARG A 46 7.04 13.55 0.01
C ARG A 46 7.47 12.52 -1.03
N PHE A 47 8.77 12.29 -1.13
CA PHE A 47 9.35 11.31 -2.05
C PHE A 47 8.91 9.89 -1.68
N ALA A 48 9.10 9.50 -0.41
CA ALA A 48 8.74 8.18 0.10
C ALA A 48 7.26 7.86 -0.10
N MET A 49 6.37 8.82 0.21
CA MET A 49 4.92 8.62 0.05
C MET A 49 4.51 8.48 -1.42
N THR A 50 5.12 9.26 -2.31
CA THR A 50 4.83 9.20 -3.75
C THR A 50 5.31 7.88 -4.35
N GLU A 51 6.54 7.50 -4.06
CA GLU A 51 7.13 6.25 -4.55
C GLU A 51 6.35 5.03 -4.05
N ALA A 52 6.06 4.96 -2.75
CA ALA A 52 5.29 3.87 -2.16
C ALA A 52 3.90 3.75 -2.79
N SER A 53 3.23 4.87 -3.05
CA SER A 53 1.90 4.89 -3.68
C SER A 53 1.94 4.38 -5.11
N ILE A 54 2.94 4.79 -5.90
CA ILE A 54 3.10 4.36 -7.30
C ILE A 54 3.41 2.87 -7.38
N ILE A 55 4.35 2.39 -6.56
CA ILE A 55 4.72 0.98 -6.50
C ILE A 55 3.51 0.15 -6.09
N LEU A 56 2.82 0.53 -5.02
CA LEU A 56 1.63 -0.18 -4.55
C LEU A 56 0.52 -0.22 -5.61
N ALA A 57 0.27 0.91 -6.28
CA ALA A 57 -0.72 0.99 -7.36
C ALA A 57 -0.40 0.05 -8.53
N ARG A 58 0.87 -0.05 -8.92
CA ARG A 58 1.31 -1.00 -9.97
C ARG A 58 1.21 -2.45 -9.51
N LEU A 59 1.68 -2.75 -8.29
CA LEU A 59 1.61 -4.10 -7.72
C LEU A 59 0.17 -4.62 -7.71
N VAL A 60 -0.79 -3.81 -7.26
CA VAL A 60 -2.21 -4.19 -7.17
C VAL A 60 -2.88 -4.25 -8.55
N ARG A 61 -2.45 -3.42 -9.51
CA ARG A 61 -3.02 -3.42 -10.86
C ARG A 61 -2.59 -4.65 -11.65
N ASP A 62 -1.30 -4.93 -11.64
CA ASP A 62 -0.69 -5.83 -12.61
C ASP A 62 -0.53 -7.25 -12.07
N TRP A 63 -0.49 -7.45 -10.74
CA TRP A 63 -0.16 -8.75 -10.13
C TRP A 63 -1.16 -9.20 -9.06
N ASP A 64 -1.38 -10.51 -9.02
CA ASP A 64 -1.98 -11.24 -7.91
C ASP A 64 -0.87 -11.71 -6.96
N VAL A 65 -0.89 -11.16 -5.73
CA VAL A 65 0.12 -11.42 -4.71
C VAL A 65 -0.40 -12.49 -3.73
N THR A 66 0.32 -13.61 -3.61
CA THR A 66 -0.01 -14.67 -2.66
C THR A 66 1.18 -14.96 -1.75
N LEU A 67 0.95 -15.15 -0.45
CA LEU A 67 2.00 -15.56 0.48
C LEU A 67 2.43 -17.01 0.19
N VAL A 68 3.74 -17.25 0.19
CA VAL A 68 4.29 -18.62 0.05
C VAL A 68 3.85 -19.49 1.22
N ASP A 69 3.91 -18.93 2.42
CA ASP A 69 3.42 -19.55 3.64
C ASP A 69 2.31 -18.68 4.23
N ARG A 70 1.09 -19.18 4.22
CA ARG A 70 -0.08 -18.49 4.76
C ARG A 70 -0.15 -18.51 6.28
N ALA A 71 0.55 -19.46 6.92
CA ALA A 71 0.62 -19.58 8.37
C ALA A 71 1.86 -18.89 8.96
N ALA A 72 2.73 -18.32 8.12
CA ALA A 72 3.92 -17.62 8.56
C ALA A 72 3.57 -16.45 9.48
N THR A 73 4.03 -16.53 10.73
CA THR A 73 4.02 -15.40 11.65
C THR A 73 5.13 -14.44 11.24
N VAL A 74 4.77 -13.22 10.84
CA VAL A 74 5.74 -12.20 10.39
C VAL A 74 6.56 -11.72 11.59
N GLN A 75 7.84 -12.10 11.62
CA GLN A 75 8.77 -11.63 12.64
C GLN A 75 9.37 -10.28 12.21
N ARG A 76 9.58 -9.39 13.19
CA ARG A 76 10.21 -8.09 12.97
C ARG A 76 11.71 -8.21 13.20
N VAL A 77 12.50 -7.71 12.25
CA VAL A 77 13.94 -7.55 12.39
C VAL A 77 14.23 -6.06 12.53
N GLU A 78 14.84 -5.69 13.64
CA GLU A 78 15.17 -4.32 13.99
C GLU A 78 16.69 -4.13 13.88
N LEU A 79 17.10 -3.35 12.88
CA LEU A 79 18.50 -2.91 12.70
C LEU A 79 18.49 -1.38 12.64
N LEU A 80 18.90 -0.79 11.52
CA LEU A 80 18.74 0.65 11.25
C LEU A 80 17.30 1.01 10.83
N THR A 81 16.57 0.03 10.29
CA THR A 81 15.16 0.13 9.93
C THR A 81 14.43 -1.12 10.41
N VAL A 82 13.12 -1.03 10.57
CA VAL A 82 12.26 -2.18 10.84
C VAL A 82 11.91 -2.84 9.51
N ARG A 83 12.16 -4.14 9.39
CA ARG A 83 11.77 -4.94 8.23
C ARG A 83 11.22 -6.30 8.65
N PRO A 84 10.35 -6.93 7.85
CA PRO A 84 9.92 -8.29 8.13
C PRO A 84 11.05 -9.30 7.85
N ASP A 85 11.17 -10.33 8.68
CA ASP A 85 12.04 -11.48 8.39
C ASP A 85 11.36 -12.41 7.39
N ARG A 86 12.06 -12.73 6.30
CA ARG A 86 11.70 -13.79 5.34
C ARG A 86 10.23 -13.80 4.87
N LEU A 87 9.63 -12.63 4.64
CA LEU A 87 8.29 -12.53 4.05
C LEU A 87 8.36 -12.77 2.53
N LEU A 88 8.04 -14.00 2.10
CA LEU A 88 8.09 -14.40 0.69
C LEU A 88 6.70 -14.45 0.06
N CYS A 89 6.58 -13.83 -1.11
CA CYS A 89 5.35 -13.79 -1.90
C CYS A 89 5.57 -14.41 -3.28
N LYS A 90 4.57 -15.11 -3.80
CA LYS A 90 4.43 -15.47 -5.20
C LYS A 90 3.65 -14.37 -5.92
N LEU A 91 4.17 -13.93 -7.05
CA LEU A 91 3.55 -12.93 -7.92
C LEU A 91 3.05 -13.63 -9.17
N GLN A 92 1.75 -13.59 -9.39
CA GLN A 92 1.13 -14.08 -10.62
C GLN A 92 0.68 -12.87 -11.44
N PRO A 93 1.05 -12.76 -12.72
CA PRO A 93 0.51 -11.71 -13.58
C PRO A 93 -1.01 -11.77 -13.61
N ARG A 94 -1.65 -10.67 -13.21
CA ARG A 94 -3.09 -10.53 -13.32
C ARG A 94 -3.37 -10.28 -14.80
N GLN A 95 -4.14 -11.16 -15.43
CA GLN A 95 -4.66 -10.87 -16.76
C GLN A 95 -5.64 -9.72 -16.63
N VAL A 96 -5.14 -8.51 -16.85
CA VAL A 96 -6.01 -7.40 -17.15
C VAL A 96 -6.60 -7.74 -18.52
N TYR A 97 -7.87 -8.14 -18.53
CA TYR A 97 -8.69 -8.20 -19.74
C TYR A 97 -8.27 -7.03 -20.64
N PRO A 98 -8.07 -7.26 -21.95
CA PRO A 98 -7.47 -6.25 -22.82
C PRO A 98 -8.22 -4.97 -22.58
N LEU A 99 -7.50 -3.95 -22.10
CA LEU A 99 -8.05 -2.61 -21.99
C LEU A 99 -8.68 -2.38 -23.35
N SER A 100 -10.02 -2.31 -23.40
CA SER A 100 -10.74 -1.92 -24.59
C SER A 100 -9.96 -0.73 -25.15
N PRO A 101 -9.54 -0.77 -26.43
CA PRO A 101 -8.59 0.19 -26.95
C PRO A 101 -9.07 1.56 -26.52
N VAL A 102 -8.23 2.27 -25.76
CA VAL A 102 -8.48 3.67 -25.44
C VAL A 102 -8.79 4.27 -26.79
N ARG A 103 -10.04 4.69 -27.01
CA ARG A 103 -10.43 5.43 -28.20
C ARG A 103 -9.67 6.74 -28.12
N CYS A 104 -8.40 6.72 -28.51
CA CYS A 104 -7.71 7.88 -28.98
C CYS A 104 -8.62 8.42 -30.07
N GLY A 105 -9.08 9.66 -29.92
CA GLY A 105 -9.95 10.31 -30.88
C GLY A 105 -9.22 10.48 -32.21
N ALA A 106 -9.12 9.41 -32.98
CA ALA A 106 -8.79 9.42 -34.38
C ALA A 106 -10.12 9.25 -35.12
N ARG A 107 -10.62 10.33 -35.70
CA ARG A 107 -11.32 10.21 -36.98
C ARG A 107 -10.29 9.57 -37.91
N GLU A 108 -10.48 8.31 -38.27
CA GLU A 108 -10.50 7.82 -39.65
C GLU A 108 -10.43 6.29 -39.73
N SER A 109 -11.41 5.78 -40.50
CA SER A 109 -11.56 4.45 -41.10
C SER A 109 -11.18 3.20 -40.32
N ALA A 110 -12.24 2.46 -39.96
CA ALA A 110 -12.25 1.01 -39.89
C ALA A 110 -11.70 0.38 -41.18
N ALA A 111 -10.53 -0.25 -41.11
CA ALA A 111 -10.06 -1.24 -42.08
C ALA A 111 -8.91 -2.03 -41.48
N ALA A 112 -9.22 -3.25 -41.01
CA ALA A 112 -8.36 -4.45 -41.01
C ALA A 112 -8.75 -5.38 -39.84
N CYS A 113 -9.94 -5.96 -39.93
CA CYS A 113 -10.05 -7.37 -39.58
C CYS A 113 -9.21 -8.16 -40.58
N SER A 114 -8.40 -9.09 -40.08
CA SER A 114 -7.87 -10.22 -40.82
C SER A 114 -7.70 -11.39 -39.86
N PRO A 115 -7.81 -12.65 -40.32
CA PRO A 115 -8.66 -13.20 -41.37
C PRO A 115 -9.98 -13.80 -40.82
#